data_AF-A0A2S9FR89-F1
#
_entry.id   AF-A0A2S9FR89-F1
#
_cell.length_a   1.000
_cell.length_b   1.000
_cell.length_c   1.000
_cell.angle_alpha   90.00
_cell.angle_beta   90.00
_cell.angle_gamma   90.00
#
_symmetry.space_group_name_H-M   'P 1'
#
loop_
_entity.id
_entity.type
_entity.pdbx_description
1 polymer ?
#
loop_
_entity_poly.entity_id
_entity_poly.type
_entity_poly.pdbx_seq_one_letter_code
_entity_poly.pdbx_strand_id
1 'polypeptide(L)' 'MKKFKDLAEFVAAEGTQLGPTEWLEITQDRVNLFADATDDHQWIHVDPDR' A
#
# COMPACT_ATOMS: atom_id res chain seq x y z
N MET A 1 -3.68 5.93 -13.96
CA MET A 1 -4.15 4.54 -13.73
C MET A 1 -4.80 3.99 -14.99
N LYS A 2 -4.33 2.86 -15.51
CA LYS A 2 -4.96 2.19 -16.65
C LYS A 2 -6.28 1.54 -16.21
N LYS A 3 -7.33 1.71 -17.00
CA LYS A 3 -8.60 1.00 -16.83
C LYS A 3 -8.75 0.04 -18.00
N PHE A 4 -8.98 -1.23 -17.70
CA PHE A 4 -9.33 -2.23 -18.70
C PHE A 4 -10.84 -2.24 -18.88
N LYS A 5 -11.29 -2.34 -20.12
CA LYS A 5 -12.72 -2.33 -20.46
C LYS A 5 -13.41 -3.62 -20.02
N ASP A 6 -12.72 -4.76 -20.17
CA ASP A 6 -13.24 -6.08 -19.88
C ASP A 6 -12.13 -7.08 -19.50
N LEU A 7 -12.54 -8.30 -19.16
CA LEU A 7 -11.62 -9.36 -18.74
C LEU A 7 -10.69 -9.81 -19.86
N ALA A 8 -11.14 -9.79 -21.11
CA ALA A 8 -10.31 -10.20 -22.24
C ALA A 8 -9.15 -9.21 -22.46
N GLU A 9 -9.44 -7.90 -22.38
CA GLU A 9 -8.42 -6.86 -22.45
C GLU A 9 -7.43 -6.94 -21.26
N PHE A 10 -7.92 -7.26 -20.06
CA PHE A 10 -7.06 -7.46 -18.89
C PHE A 10 -6.09 -8.64 -19.06
N VAL A 11 -6.60 -9.79 -19.51
CA VAL A 11 -5.77 -10.98 -19.77
C VAL A 11 -4.74 -10.72 -20.86
N ALA A 12 -5.13 -10.02 -21.94
CA ALA A 12 -4.22 -9.68 -23.02
C ALA A 12 -3.07 -8.73 -22.62
N ALA A 13 -3.20 -8.05 -21.47
CA ALA A 13 -2.16 -7.16 -20.94
C ALA A 13 -1.14 -7.87 -20.04
N GLU A 14 -1.17 -9.20 -19.95
CA GLU A 14 -0.14 -10.00 -19.28
C GLU A 14 1.27 -9.61 -19.77
N GLY A 15 2.19 -9.42 -18.83
CA GLY A 15 3.57 -9.01 -19.13
C GLY A 15 3.77 -7.51 -19.38
N THR A 16 2.71 -6.69 -19.44
CA THR A 16 2.86 -5.23 -19.60
C THR A 16 3.33 -4.55 -18.31
N GLN A 17 4.25 -3.58 -18.43
CA GLN A 17 4.63 -2.71 -17.29
C GLN A 17 3.62 -1.57 -17.13
N LEU A 18 3.12 -1.37 -15.91
CA LEU A 18 2.11 -0.34 -15.60
C LEU A 18 2.70 0.98 -15.09
N GLY A 19 4.02 1.02 -14.84
CA GLY A 19 4.71 2.17 -14.27
C GLY A 19 4.53 2.30 -12.75
N PRO A 20 5.29 3.21 -12.12
CA PRO A 20 5.18 3.49 -10.69
C PRO A 20 3.89 4.25 -10.36
N THR A 21 3.49 4.22 -9.08
CA THR A 21 2.48 5.14 -8.54
C THR A 21 3.12 6.45 -8.12
N GLU A 22 2.28 7.44 -7.80
CA GLU A 22 2.72 8.61 -7.04
C GLU A 22 3.32 8.21 -5.69
N TRP A 23 4.18 9.06 -5.16
CA TRP A 23 4.69 8.92 -3.80
C TRP A 23 3.54 8.96 -2.80
N LEU A 24 3.64 8.12 -1.77
CA LEU A 24 2.67 8.03 -0.70
C LEU A 24 3.35 8.35 0.62
N GLU A 25 2.84 9.36 1.31
CA GLU A 25 3.30 9.69 2.65
C GLU A 25 2.87 8.60 3.65
N ILE A 26 3.82 8.16 4.47
CA ILE A 26 3.58 7.26 5.59
C ILE A 26 3.60 8.09 6.87
N THR A 27 2.41 8.38 7.38
CA THR A 27 2.23 9.11 8.64
C THR A 27 2.24 8.15 9.83
N GLN A 28 2.53 8.69 11.02
CA GLN A 28 2.47 7.92 12.27
C GLN A 28 1.07 7.32 12.50
N ASP A 29 0.00 8.05 12.16
CA ASP A 29 -1.38 7.54 12.29
C ASP A 29 -1.61 6.27 11.47
N ARG A 30 -1.02 6.16 10.27
CA ARG A 30 -1.14 4.95 9.45
C ARG A 30 -0.38 3.78 10.06
N VAL A 31 0.76 4.03 10.69
CA VAL A 31 1.54 3.02 11.42
C VAL A 31 0.76 2.55 12.65
N ASN A 32 0.19 3.48 13.43
CA ASN A 32 -0.62 3.16 14.59
C ASN A 32 -1.86 2.33 14.22
N LEU A 33 -2.58 2.70 13.15
CA LEU A 33 -3.72 1.92 12.66
C LEU A 33 -3.32 0.50 12.20
N PHE A 34 -2.12 0.34 11.64
CA PHE A 34 -1.61 -0.97 11.28
C PHE A 34 -1.30 -1.82 12.52
N ALA A 35 -0.69 -1.21 13.54
CA ALA A 35 -0.44 -1.86 14.83
C ALA A 35 -1.77 -2.33 15.46
N ASP A 36 -2.79 -1.48 15.50
CA ASP A 36 -4.12 -1.83 16.01
C ASP A 36 -4.78 -2.98 15.24
N ALA A 37 -4.58 -3.04 13.93
CA ALA A 37 -5.16 -4.09 13.08
C ALA A 37 -4.44 -5.45 13.21
N THR A 38 -3.17 -5.45 13.63
CA THR A 38 -2.30 -6.64 13.65
C THR A 38 -1.89 -7.06 15.05
N ASP A 39 -2.23 -6.26 16.07
CA ASP A 39 -1.77 -6.39 17.46
C ASP A 39 -0.24 -6.29 17.60
N ASP A 40 0.42 -5.65 16.63
CA ASP A 40 1.87 -5.39 16.63
C ASP A 40 2.18 -3.97 17.10
N HIS A 41 2.17 -3.80 18.42
CA HIS A 41 2.54 -2.54 19.08
C HIS A 41 3.99 -2.55 19.58
N GLN A 42 4.93 -3.17 18.85
CA GLN A 42 6.34 -3.03 19.21
C GLN A 42 6.71 -1.55 19.28
N TRP A 43 7.42 -1.15 20.35
CA TRP A 43 7.70 0.25 20.66
C TRP A 43 8.39 1.02 19.52
N ILE A 44 9.23 0.34 18.73
CA ILE A 44 9.89 0.90 17.54
C ILE A 44 8.92 1.39 16.46
N HIS A 45 7.64 1.02 16.53
CA HIS A 45 6.61 1.41 15.57
C HIS A 45 5.73 2.54 16.11
N VAL A 46 5.43 2.55 17.40
CA VAL A 46 4.33 3.35 17.98
C VAL A 46 4.77 4.35 19.06
N ASP A 47 6.01 4.27 19.54
CA ASP A 47 6.53 5.13 20.61
C ASP A 47 7.75 5.94 20.12
N PRO A 48 7.55 7.18 19.67
CA PRO A 48 8.63 8.03 19.14
C PRO A 48 9.64 8.53 20.19
N ASP A 49 9.30 8.47 21.49
CA ASP A 49 10.10 9.04 22.56
C ASP A 49 11.01 8.00 23.25
N ARG A 50 10.91 6.72 22.85
CA ARG A 50 11.68 5.60 23.41
C ARG A 50 12.97 5.28 22.66
#